data_AF-A0A561CMM9-F1
#
_entry.id   AF-A0A561CMM9-F1
#
_cell.length_a   1.000
_cell.length_b   1.000
_cell.length_c   1.000
_cell.angle_alpha   90.00
_cell.angle_beta   90.00
_cell.angle_gamma   90.00
#
_symmetry.space_group_name_H-M   'P 1'
#
loop_
_entity.id
_entity.type
_entity.pdbx_description
1 polymer ?
#
loop_
_entity_poly.entity_id
_entity_poly.type
_entity_poly.pdbx_seq_one_letter_code
_entity_poly.pdbx_strand_id
1 'polypeptide(L)'
;MIENNVLGFHKVCVYSLKMKPKEFVFIFAKNEQEANQFYKKTFQQMPMNCHEYYLDFKFTRGDGVISFREMRKEFESFPAIAGYFRR
;
A
#
# COMPACT_ATOMS: atom_id res chain seq x y z
N MET A 1 16.43 6.72 -17.33
CA MET A 1 17.17 7.15 -16.12
C MET A 1 16.99 6.08 -15.08
N ILE A 2 18.07 5.40 -14.69
CA ILE A 2 18.05 4.40 -13.62
C ILE A 2 18.49 5.16 -12.38
N GLU A 3 17.58 5.37 -11.43
CA GLU A 3 17.92 5.89 -10.11
C GLU A 3 18.74 4.82 -9.39
N ASN A 4 20.07 4.94 -9.47
CA ASN A 4 20.97 4.10 -8.70
C ASN A 4 20.82 4.45 -7.23
N ASN A 5 20.12 3.59 -6.49
CA ASN A 5 20.00 3.68 -5.05
C ASN A 5 21.29 3.19 -4.39
N VAL A 6 22.27 4.07 -4.29
CA VAL A 6 23.62 3.80 -3.78
C VAL A 6 23.63 3.32 -2.32
N LEU A 7 22.50 3.49 -1.60
CA LEU A 7 22.34 3.09 -0.20
C LEU A 7 21.54 1.78 -0.02
N GLY A 8 21.00 1.20 -1.10
CA GLY A 8 20.18 -0.03 -1.02
C GLY A 8 18.80 0.16 -0.38
N PHE A 9 18.38 1.38 -0.05
CA PHE A 9 17.07 1.64 0.58
C PHE A 9 15.95 1.61 -0.46
N HIS A 10 15.39 0.45 -0.77
CA HIS A 10 14.22 0.40 -1.64
C HIS A 10 13.07 1.23 -1.03
N LYS A 11 12.67 2.28 -1.76
CA LYS A 11 11.52 3.11 -1.39
C LYS A 11 10.30 2.20 -1.32
N VAL A 12 9.58 2.25 -0.20
CA VAL A 12 8.29 1.56 -0.03
C VAL A 12 7.25 2.63 0.27
N CYS A 13 6.30 2.77 -0.65
CA CYS A 13 5.13 3.63 -0.54
C CYS A 13 3.91 2.80 -0.14
N VAL A 14 2.79 3.47 0.15
CA VAL A 14 1.49 2.84 0.34
C VAL A 14 0.52 3.33 -0.73
N TYR A 15 -0.23 2.40 -1.32
CA TYR A 15 -1.21 2.68 -2.37
C TYR A 15 -2.59 2.27 -1.90
N SER A 16 -3.57 3.16 -2.05
CA SER A 16 -4.99 2.89 -1.87
C SER A 16 -5.57 2.42 -3.21
N LEU A 17 -6.01 1.17 -3.28
CA LEU A 17 -6.62 0.59 -4.47
C LEU A 17 -8.10 0.31 -4.22
N LYS A 18 -8.97 0.87 -5.05
CA LYS A 18 -10.42 0.70 -4.91
C LYS A 18 -10.85 -0.64 -5.50
N MET A 19 -11.40 -1.49 -4.64
CA MET A 19 -11.90 -2.82 -5.01
C MET A 19 -13.26 -2.72 -5.69
N LYS A 20 -14.16 -1.92 -5.09
CA LYS A 20 -15.52 -1.61 -5.55
C LYS A 20 -16.02 -0.34 -4.84
N PRO A 21 -17.25 0.16 -5.06
CA PRO A 21 -17.75 1.34 -4.35
C PRO A 21 -17.61 1.18 -2.83
N LYS A 22 -16.98 2.19 -2.18
CA LYS A 22 -16.73 2.27 -0.73
C LYS A 22 -15.80 1.21 -0.12
N GLU A 23 -15.17 0.34 -0.91
CA GLU A 23 -14.24 -0.67 -0.41
C GLU A 23 -12.86 -0.51 -1.06
N PHE A 24 -11.84 -0.42 -0.20
CA PHE A 24 -10.46 -0.14 -0.56
C PHE A 24 -9.53 -1.14 0.12
N VAL A 25 -8.44 -1.48 -0.57
CA VAL A 25 -7.30 -2.18 -0.01
C VAL A 25 -6.08 -1.26 -0.06
N PHE A 26 -5.30 -1.26 1.02
CA PHE A 26 -4.03 -0.56 1.08
C PHE A 26 -2.90 -1.55 0.85
N ILE A 27 -1.99 -1.25 -0.06
CA ILE A 27 -0.88 -2.12 -0.43
C ILE A 27 0.43 -1.34 -0.32
N PHE A 28 1.38 -1.87 0.45
CA PHE A 28 2.76 -1.41 0.41
C PHE A 28 3.44 -1.93 -0.85
N ALA A 29 4.09 -1.05 -1.62
CA ALA A 29 4.82 -1.40 -2.84
C ALA A 29 5.87 -0.32 -3.17
N LYS A 30 6.81 -0.65 -4.06
CA LYS A 30 7.85 0.29 -4.50
C LYS A 30 7.34 1.40 -5.42
N ASN A 31 6.29 1.10 -6.18
CA ASN A 31 5.64 2.00 -7.12
C ASN A 31 4.21 1.54 -7.43
N GLU A 32 3.47 2.38 -8.14
CA GLU A 32 2.08 2.13 -8.55
C GLU A 32 1.96 0.87 -9.43
N GLN A 33 2.92 0.60 -10.32
CA GLN A 33 2.87 -0.59 -11.17
C GLN A 33 2.95 -1.88 -10.37
N GLU A 34 3.83 -1.96 -9.37
CA GLU A 34 3.97 -3.12 -8.49
C GLU A 34 2.71 -3.32 -7.64
N ALA A 35 2.11 -2.25 -7.12
CA ALA A 35 0.85 -2.32 -6.39
C ALA A 35 -0.29 -2.89 -7.26
N ASN A 36 -0.44 -2.41 -8.50
CA ASN A 36 -1.45 -2.91 -9.44
C ASN A 36 -1.20 -4.38 -9.84
N GLN A 37 0.05 -4.76 -10.11
CA GLN A 37 0.42 -6.14 -10.45
C GLN A 37 0.13 -7.10 -9.29
N PHE A 38 0.50 -6.72 -8.07
CA PHE A 38 0.24 -7.49 -6.87
C PHE A 38 -1.28 -7.61 -6.61
N TYR A 39 -2.01 -6.50 -6.73
CA TYR A 39 -3.48 -6.52 -6.65
C TYR A 39 -4.10 -7.48 -7.66
N LYS A 40 -3.69 -7.40 -8.94
CA LYS A 40 -4.22 -8.27 -10.00
C LYS A 40 -3.95 -9.74 -9.71
N LYS A 41 -2.75 -10.07 -9.23
CA LYS A 41 -2.38 -11.45 -8.85
C LYS A 41 -3.22 -11.95 -7.68
N THR A 42 -3.46 -11.11 -6.68
CA THR A 42 -4.19 -11.49 -5.46
C THR A 42 -5.70 -11.59 -5.67
N PHE A 43 -6.30 -10.63 -6.38
CA PHE A 43 -7.76 -10.50 -6.51
C PHE A 43 -8.29 -10.92 -7.89
N GLN A 44 -7.42 -11.31 -8.82
CA GLN A 44 -7.77 -11.74 -10.18
C GLN A 44 -8.58 -10.70 -10.99
N GLN A 45 -8.49 -9.42 -10.63
CA GLN A 45 -9.14 -8.31 -11.30
C GLN A 45 -8.27 -7.05 -11.25
N MET A 46 -8.56 -6.05 -12.08
CA MET A 46 -7.95 -4.72 -11.95
C MET A 46 -8.66 -3.91 -10.87
N PRO A 47 -7.95 -3.06 -10.12
CA PRO A 47 -8.58 -2.10 -9.22
C PRO A 47 -9.27 -1.00 -10.02
N MET A 48 -10.34 -0.40 -9.47
CA MET A 48 -11.05 0.71 -10.13
C MET A 48 -10.21 1.99 -10.18
N ASN A 49 -9.33 2.18 -9.20
CA ASN A 49 -8.33 3.24 -9.16
C ASN A 49 -7.14 2.80 -8.30
N CYS A 50 -6.04 3.53 -8.42
CA CYS A 50 -4.86 3.37 -7.58
C CYS A 50 -4.33 4.77 -7.25
N HIS A 51 -4.15 5.08 -5.97
CA HIS A 51 -3.61 6.36 -5.52
C HIS A 51 -2.57 6.15 -4.44
N GLU A 52 -1.41 6.79 -4.58
CA GLU A 52 -0.41 6.83 -3.51
C GLU A 52 -0.96 7.59 -2.30
N TYR A 53 -0.71 7.09 -1.10
CA TYR A 53 -1.09 7.71 0.16
C TYR A 53 0.16 8.11 0.95
N TYR A 54 0.00 9.10 1.83
CA TYR A 54 1.07 9.50 2.74
C TYR A 54 1.29 8.44 3.81
N LEU A 55 2.54 8.03 4.03
CA LEU A 55 2.90 7.09 5.09
C LEU A 55 2.55 7.61 6.49
N ASP A 56 2.55 8.93 6.67
CA ASP A 56 2.24 9.60 7.94
C ASP A 56 0.73 9.82 8.14
N PHE A 57 -0.12 9.35 7.20
CA PHE A 57 -1.56 9.36 7.38
C PHE A 57 -1.94 8.49 8.58
N LYS A 58 -2.65 9.09 9.54
CA LYS A 58 -3.10 8.45 10.76
C LYS A 58 -4.54 8.02 10.64
N PHE A 59 -4.82 6.80 11.06
CA PHE A 59 -6.17 6.26 11.13
C PHE A 59 -6.35 5.41 12.38
N THR A 60 -7.62 5.21 12.74
CA THR A 60 -7.98 4.41 13.90
C THR A 60 -7.95 2.93 13.52
N ARG A 61 -7.23 2.12 14.31
CA ARG A 61 -7.22 0.66 14.25
C ARG A 61 -7.56 0.13 15.65
N GLY A 62 -8.78 -0.38 15.83
CA GLY A 62 -9.30 -0.69 17.18
C GLY A 62 -9.47 0.59 18.00
N ASP A 63 -8.92 0.61 19.22
CA ASP A 63 -8.95 1.79 20.11
C ASP A 63 -7.73 2.72 19.95
N GLY A 64 -6.80 2.38 19.05
CA GLY A 64 -5.56 3.11 18.84
C GLY A 64 -5.53 3.91 17.53
N VAL A 65 -4.68 4.94 17.48
CA VAL A 65 -4.33 5.67 16.26
C VAL A 65 -2.98 5.15 15.76
N ILE A 66 -2.91 4.73 14.49
CA ILE A 66 -1.69 4.22 13.87
C ILE A 66 -1.47 4.87 12.50
N SER A 67 -0.21 5.03 12.11
CA SER A 67 0.18 5.46 10.77
C SER A 67 0.61 4.29 9.88
N PHE A 68 0.53 4.46 8.55
CA PHE A 68 1.10 3.47 7.64
C PHE A 68 2.61 3.29 7.83
N ARG A 69 3.34 4.33 8.25
CA ARG A 69 4.76 4.23 8.61
C ARG A 69 5.00 3.25 9.75
N GLU A 70 4.16 3.29 10.78
CA GLU A 70 4.24 2.35 11.90
C GLU A 70 3.87 0.95 11.46
N MET A 71 2.76 0.80 10.73
CA MET A 71 2.33 -0.50 10.19
C MET A 71 3.37 -1.13 9.27
N ARG A 72 4.11 -0.34 8.50
CA ARG A 72 5.15 -0.84 7.61
C ARG A 72 6.20 -1.69 8.35
N LYS A 73 6.45 -1.42 9.63
CA LYS A 73 7.40 -2.17 10.46
C LYS A 73 6.92 -3.59 10.79
N GLU A 74 5.63 -3.87 10.62
CA GLU A 74 5.01 -5.18 10.83
C GLU A 74 5.25 -6.14 9.65
N PHE A 75 5.88 -5.68 8.56
CA PHE A 75 6.10 -6.45 7.33
C PHE A 75 7.58 -6.68 7.06
N GLU A 76 7.95 -7.93 6.78
CA GLU A 76 9.32 -8.33 6.42
C GLU A 76 9.59 -8.29 4.91
N SER A 77 8.53 -8.31 4.08
CA SER A 77 8.64 -8.33 2.63
C SER A 77 7.56 -7.47 1.96
N PHE A 78 7.89 -7.01 0.74
CA PHE A 78 7.02 -6.17 -0.09
C PHE A 78 6.98 -6.74 -1.53
N PRO A 79 5.87 -6.56 -2.26
CA PRO A 79 4.65 -5.86 -1.88
C PRO A 79 3.80 -6.64 -0.86
N ALA A 80 3.01 -5.92 -0.04
CA ALA A 80 2.20 -6.52 1.02
C ALA A 80 0.88 -5.77 1.24
N ILE A 81 -0.17 -6.48 1.65
CA ILE A 81 -1.46 -5.88 2.01
C ILE A 81 -1.33 -5.26 3.41
N ALA A 82 -1.43 -3.94 3.47
CA ALA A 82 -1.42 -3.19 4.73
C ALA A 82 -2.76 -3.31 5.46
N GLY A 83 -3.88 -3.37 4.73
CA GLY A 83 -5.20 -3.54 5.32
C GLY A 83 -6.35 -3.22 4.37
N TYR A 84 -7.56 -3.36 4.89
CA TYR A 84 -8.80 -3.10 4.15
C TYR A 84 -9.57 -1.98 4.84
N PHE A 85 -10.24 -1.15 4.06
CA PHE A 85 -11.11 -0.10 4.55
C PHE A 85 -12.44 -0.12 3.82
N ARG A 86 -13.51 -0.07 4.62
CA ARG A 86 -14.88 0.06 4.15
C ARG A 86 -15.49 1.31 4.77
N ARG A 87 -16.02 2.19 3.91
CA ARG A 87 -16.76 3.38 4.33
C ARG A 87 -18.23 3.08 4.58
#